data_AF-A0ABD2WEJ0-F1
#
_entry.id   AF-A0ABD2WEJ0-F1
#
_cell.length_a   1.000
_cell.length_b   1.000
_cell.length_c   1.000
_cell.angle_alpha   90.00
_cell.angle_beta   90.00
_cell.angle_gamma   90.00
#
_symmetry.space_group_name_H-M   'P 1'
#
loop_
_entity.id
_entity.type
_entity.pdbx_description
1 polymer ?
#
loop_
_entity_poly.entity_id
_entity_poly.type
_entity_poly.pdbx_seq_one_letter_code
_entity_poly.pdbx_strand_id
1 'polypeptide(L)'
;MPNTGGPRSSRRELYAHVIDLILLYGAPIWRCATETQAYIRQAEAVHRRACLRMIIGRPHVSYDATYVIASVPPLALLADEHARIYQSRAEDVTKEERRETLSKRRDRWDRATKG
;
A
#
# COMPACT_ATOMS: atom_id res chain seq x y z
N MET A 1 16.66 11.91 -1.21
CA MET A 1 16.36 12.01 -2.66
C MET A 1 15.93 13.44 -2.95
N PRO A 2 16.66 14.19 -3.79
CA PRO A 2 16.21 15.51 -4.22
C PRO A 2 14.92 15.39 -5.04
N ASN A 3 13.98 16.31 -4.80
CA ASN A 3 12.64 16.35 -5.40
C ASN A 3 12.65 16.83 -6.87
N THR A 4 13.70 16.51 -7.62
CA THR A 4 13.95 17.02 -8.97
C THR A 4 13.78 15.90 -10.00
N GLY A 5 12.84 16.10 -10.94
CA GLY A 5 12.47 15.13 -11.97
C GLY A 5 11.29 14.27 -11.53
N GLY A 6 10.12 14.57 -12.12
CA GLY A 6 8.75 14.12 -11.81
C GLY A 6 8.55 12.64 -11.45
N PRO A 7 7.30 12.26 -11.10
CA PRO A 7 6.96 10.89 -10.71
C PRO A 7 7.29 9.90 -11.84
N ARG A 8 8.44 9.21 -11.73
CA ARG A 8 8.86 8.18 -12.69
C ARG A 8 8.19 6.84 -12.33
N SER A 9 7.52 6.23 -13.31
CA SER A 9 6.86 4.93 -13.17
C SER A 9 7.80 3.83 -12.68
N SER A 10 9.05 3.82 -13.14
CA SER A 10 10.06 2.83 -12.71
C SER A 10 10.36 2.85 -11.21
N ARG A 11 10.33 4.04 -10.58
CA ARG A 11 10.49 4.14 -9.12
C ARG A 11 9.29 3.52 -8.42
N ARG A 12 8.08 3.71 -8.96
CA ARG A 12 6.85 3.16 -8.39
C ARG A 12 6.83 1.64 -8.44
N GLU A 13 7.26 1.09 -9.57
CA GLU A 13 7.37 -0.35 -9.78
C GLU A 13 8.40 -0.99 -8.84
N LEU A 14 9.59 -0.38 -8.71
CA LEU A 14 10.60 -0.85 -7.75
C LEU A 14 10.07 -0.84 -6.31
N TYR A 15 9.43 0.25 -5.89
CA TYR A 15 8.85 0.33 -4.54
C TYR A 15 7.75 -0.71 -4.34
N ALA A 16 6.86 -0.90 -5.33
CA ALA A 16 5.82 -1.91 -5.27
C ALA A 16 6.43 -3.31 -5.09
N HIS A 17 7.42 -3.69 -5.89
CA HIS A 17 8.11 -4.97 -5.76
C HIS A 17 8.83 -5.14 -4.42
N VAL A 18 9.50 -4.11 -3.91
CA VAL A 18 10.14 -4.18 -2.59
C VAL A 18 9.11 -4.41 -1.49
N ILE A 19 7.97 -3.72 -1.54
CA ILE A 19 6.88 -3.91 -0.58
C ILE A 19 6.28 -5.31 -0.71
N ASP A 20 6.04 -5.78 -1.93
CA ASP A 20 5.53 -7.12 -2.19
C ASP A 20 6.48 -8.20 -1.67
N LEU A 21 7.80 -8.03 -1.83
CA LEU A 21 8.79 -8.96 -1.28
C LEU A 21 8.81 -8.96 0.26
N ILE A 22 8.76 -7.77 0.88
CA ILE A 22 8.72 -7.64 2.35
C ILE A 22 7.44 -8.28 2.91
N LEU A 23 6.31 -8.04 2.25
CA LEU A 23 5.02 -8.58 2.67
C LEU A 23 4.93 -10.07 2.42
N LEU A 24 5.40 -10.58 1.28
CA LEU A 24 5.38 -12.00 0.95
C LEU A 24 6.23 -12.80 1.93
N TYR A 25 7.45 -12.33 2.20
CA TYR A 25 8.37 -13.01 3.10
C TYR A 25 7.91 -12.90 4.57
N GLY A 26 7.34 -11.76 4.95
CA GLY A 26 6.87 -11.49 6.30
C GLY A 26 5.38 -11.78 6.53
N ALA A 27 4.64 -12.33 5.56
CA ALA A 27 3.17 -12.40 5.56
C ALA A 27 2.57 -12.92 6.88
N PRO A 28 3.03 -14.06 7.45
CA PRO A 28 2.46 -14.57 8.70
C PRO A 28 2.77 -13.67 9.90
N ILE A 29 3.93 -13.00 9.91
CA ILE A 29 4.36 -12.10 11.00
C ILE A 29 3.56 -10.79 10.93
N TRP A 30 3.40 -10.26 9.72
CA TRP A 30 2.65 -9.04 9.48
C TRP A 30 1.18 -9.21 9.81
N ARG A 31 0.57 -10.38 9.55
CA ARG A 31 -0.82 -10.65 9.93
C ARG A 31 -1.07 -10.44 11.43
N CYS A 32 -0.19 -10.95 12.29
CA CYS A 32 -0.31 -10.72 13.73
C CYS A 32 -0.01 -9.26 14.10
N ALA A 33 0.96 -8.63 13.43
CA ALA A 33 1.27 -7.22 13.64
C ALA A 33 0.13 -6.29 13.20
N THR A 34 -0.67 -6.70 12.21
CA THR A 34 -1.86 -5.98 11.75
C THR A 34 -3.04 -6.06 12.71
N GLU A 35 -3.04 -6.97 13.68
CA GLU A 35 -4.07 -6.97 14.73
C GLU A 35 -3.86 -5.80 15.70
N THR A 36 -2.61 -5.32 15.84
CA THR A 36 -2.29 -4.19 16.70
C THR A 36 -2.34 -2.87 15.93
N GLN A 37 -3.42 -2.12 16.12
CA GLN A 37 -3.66 -0.86 15.41
C GLN A 37 -2.55 0.20 15.59
N ALA A 38 -1.80 0.17 16.69
CA ALA A 38 -0.68 1.06 16.93
C ALA A 38 0.50 0.81 15.97
N TYR A 39 0.83 -0.46 15.70
CA TYR A 39 1.93 -0.84 14.81
C TYR A 39 1.60 -0.55 13.35
N ILE A 40 0.36 -0.81 12.92
CA ILE A 40 -0.11 -0.42 11.58
C ILE A 40 0.04 1.08 11.39
N ARG A 41 -0.42 1.91 12.34
CA ARG A 41 -0.37 3.37 12.18
C ARG A 41 1.05 3.89 12.00
N GLN A 42 2.03 3.31 12.71
CA GLN A 42 3.43 3.67 12.55
C GLN A 42 3.98 3.23 11.18
N ALA A 43 3.69 2.00 10.78
CA ALA A 43 4.12 1.46 9.48
C ALA A 43 3.48 2.23 8.31
N GLU A 44 2.20 2.57 8.42
CA GLU A 44 1.47 3.42 7.48
C GLU A 44 2.05 4.83 7.39
N ALA A 45 2.51 5.42 8.50
CA ALA A 45 3.16 6.73 8.46
C ALA A 45 4.48 6.69 7.67
N VAL A 46 5.27 5.62 7.81
CA VAL A 46 6.49 5.40 7.03
C VAL A 46 6.15 5.15 5.55
N HIS A 47 5.16 4.31 5.30
CA HIS A 47 4.69 3.98 3.96
C HIS A 47 4.16 5.23 3.24
N ARG A 48 3.38 6.08 3.91
CA ARG A 48 2.93 7.38 3.38
C ARG A 48 4.10 8.28 3.02
N ARG A 49 5.13 8.36 3.87
CA ARG A 49 6.33 9.16 3.58
C ARG A 49 7.08 8.65 2.35
N ALA A 50 7.10 7.34 2.13
CA ALA A 50 7.65 6.75 0.90
C ALA A 50 6.80 7.15 -0.32
N CYS A 51 5.48 7.00 -0.26
CA CYS A 51 4.56 7.40 -1.32
C CYS A 51 4.67 8.90 -1.66
N LEU A 52 4.77 9.78 -0.65
CA LEU A 52 5.00 11.21 -0.86
C LEU A 52 6.30 11.48 -1.62
N ARG A 53 7.38 10.77 -1.30
CA ARG A 53 8.65 10.89 -2.04
C ARG A 53 8.54 10.37 -3.48
N MET A 54 7.79 9.28 -3.69
CA MET A 54 7.54 8.73 -5.02
C MET A 54 6.79 9.71 -5.93
N ILE A 55 5.83 10.45 -5.38
CA ILE A 55 5.01 11.42 -6.12
C ILE A 55 5.57 12.84 -6.07
N ILE A 56 6.68 13.07 -5.37
CA ILE A 56 7.23 14.41 -5.10
C ILE A 56 6.19 15.32 -4.42
N GLY A 57 5.34 14.70 -3.59
CA GLY A 57 4.22 15.33 -2.91
C GLY A 57 4.66 16.12 -1.69
N ARG A 58 3.85 17.12 -1.33
CA ARG A 58 4.05 17.91 -0.12
C ARG A 58 3.41 17.21 1.10
N PRO A 59 3.86 17.48 2.34
CA PRO A 59 3.33 16.82 3.54
C PRO A 59 1.85 17.07 3.84
N HIS A 60 1.27 18.14 3.28
CA HIS A 60 -0.13 18.55 3.50
C HIS A 60 -1.15 17.78 2.64
N VAL A 61 -0.70 16.96 1.69
CA VAL A 61 -1.61 16.13 0.88
C VAL A 61 -2.32 15.14 1.81
N SER A 62 -3.63 14.99 1.66
CA SER A 62 -4.43 14.07 2.47
C SER A 62 -3.87 12.64 2.39
N TYR A 63 -4.15 11.84 3.42
CA TYR A 63 -3.67 10.46 3.49
C TYR A 63 -4.13 9.70 2.23
N ASP A 64 -5.43 9.67 1.97
CA ASP A 64 -6.02 8.93 0.85
C ASP A 64 -5.56 9.46 -0.53
N ALA A 65 -5.48 10.78 -0.71
CA ALA A 65 -5.01 11.34 -1.99
C ALA A 65 -3.56 10.93 -2.30
N THR A 66 -2.71 10.80 -1.28
CA THR A 66 -1.32 10.37 -1.46
C THR A 66 -1.25 8.99 -2.14
N TYR A 67 -2.05 8.04 -1.66
CA TYR A 67 -2.08 6.67 -2.17
C TYR A 67 -2.69 6.58 -3.57
N VAL A 68 -3.73 7.36 -3.83
CA VAL A 68 -4.37 7.43 -5.15
C VAL A 68 -3.38 7.98 -6.20
N ILE A 69 -2.71 9.11 -5.90
CA ILE A 69 -1.73 9.73 -6.82
C ILE A 69 -0.50 8.84 -7.00
N ALA A 70 -0.06 8.15 -5.94
CA ALA A 70 1.04 7.19 -6.00
C ALA A 70 0.66 5.92 -6.77
N SER A 71 -0.64 5.66 -6.96
CA SER A 71 -1.19 4.43 -7.51
C SER A 71 -0.85 3.19 -6.68
N VAL A 72 -0.61 3.36 -5.38
CA VAL A 72 -0.21 2.30 -4.43
C VAL A 72 -1.35 2.09 -3.42
N PRO A 73 -1.81 0.85 -3.18
CA PRO A 73 -2.77 0.59 -2.11
C PRO A 73 -2.16 0.83 -0.71
N PRO A 74 -2.96 1.27 0.29
CA PRO A 74 -2.53 1.36 1.67
C PRO A 74 -1.92 0.06 2.20
N LEU A 75 -0.93 0.18 3.10
CA LEU A 75 -0.17 -0.96 3.62
C LEU A 75 -1.04 -2.01 4.31
N ALA A 76 -2.06 -1.60 5.07
CA ALA A 76 -2.99 -2.51 5.72
C ALA A 76 -3.73 -3.40 4.72
N LEU A 77 -4.19 -2.83 3.60
CA LEU A 77 -4.88 -3.59 2.55
C LEU A 77 -3.93 -4.55 1.83
N LEU A 78 -2.67 -4.16 1.62
CA LEU A 78 -1.65 -5.04 1.05
C LEU A 78 -1.33 -6.20 2.00
N ALA A 79 -1.20 -5.94 3.30
CA ALA A 79 -0.94 -6.98 4.29
C ALA A 79 -2.08 -8.00 4.35
N ASP A 80 -3.34 -7.54 4.29
CA ASP A 80 -4.51 -8.41 4.23
C ASP A 80 -4.53 -9.27 2.95
N GLU A 81 -4.27 -8.65 1.79
CA GLU A 81 -4.16 -9.34 0.50
C GLU A 81 -3.11 -10.46 0.57
N HIS A 82 -1.89 -10.12 1.01
CA HIS A 82 -0.79 -11.08 1.12
C HIS A 82 -1.05 -12.17 2.17
N ALA A 83 -1.73 -11.85 3.28
CA ALA A 83 -2.12 -12.84 4.27
C ALA A 83 -3.13 -13.85 3.71
N ARG A 84 -4.05 -13.41 2.85
CA ARG A 84 -5.02 -14.29 2.16
C ARG A 84 -4.35 -15.13 1.08
N ILE A 85 -3.49 -14.51 0.26
CA ILE A 85 -2.68 -15.22 -0.74
C ILE A 85 -1.82 -16.30 -0.08
N TYR A 86 -1.16 -15.99 1.05
CA TYR A 86 -0.36 -16.98 1.78
C TYR A 86 -1.19 -18.18 2.29
N GLN A 87 -2.43 -17.94 2.70
CA GLN A 87 -3.36 -19.01 3.11
C GLN A 87 -3.90 -19.81 1.91
N SER A 88 -4.07 -19.17 0.76
CA SER A 88 -4.54 -19.82 -0.46
C SER A 88 -3.37 -20.41 -1.26
N ARG A 89 -3.24 -21.73 -1.34
CA ARG A 89 -2.22 -22.39 -2.16
C ARG A 89 -2.38 -22.26 -3.69
N ALA A 90 -3.40 -21.54 -4.17
CA ALA A 90 -3.79 -21.50 -5.58
C ALA A 90 -3.47 -20.16 -6.24
N GLU A 91 -2.78 -20.18 -7.38
CA GLU A 91 -2.37 -18.98 -8.11
C GLU A 91 -3.56 -18.14 -8.61
N ASP A 92 -4.69 -18.78 -8.93
CA ASP A 92 -5.90 -18.09 -9.41
C ASP A 92 -6.51 -17.14 -8.36
N VAL A 93 -6.30 -17.41 -7.07
CA VAL A 93 -6.77 -16.57 -5.96
C VAL A 93 -6.05 -15.23 -5.96
N THR A 94 -4.79 -15.18 -6.41
CA THR A 94 -3.96 -13.97 -6.44
C THR A 94 -4.59 -12.84 -7.26
N LYS A 95 -5.18 -13.16 -8.43
CA LYS A 95 -5.77 -12.14 -9.32
C LYS A 95 -7.09 -11.59 -8.76
N GLU A 96 -7.87 -12.44 -8.13
CA GLU A 96 -9.16 -12.07 -7.54
C GLU A 96 -8.94 -11.21 -6.27
N GLU A 97 -8.02 -11.62 -5.40
CA GLU A 97 -7.64 -10.85 -4.21
C GLU A 97 -7.09 -9.48 -4.60
N ARG A 98 -6.27 -9.41 -5.65
CA ARG A 98 -5.77 -8.13 -6.18
C ARG A 98 -6.92 -7.21 -6.61
N ARG A 99 -7.94 -7.77 -7.26
CA ARG A 99 -9.13 -7.02 -7.69
C ARG A 99 -9.92 -6.52 -6.47
N GLU A 100 -10.09 -7.36 -5.46
CA GLU A 100 -10.76 -7.00 -4.21
C GLU A 100 -10.00 -5.87 -3.48
N THR A 101 -8.67 -5.95 -3.38
CA THR A 101 -7.83 -4.88 -2.81
C THR A 101 -8.00 -3.56 -3.54
N LEU A 102 -8.00 -3.58 -4.87
CA LEU A 102 -8.21 -2.38 -5.69
C LEU A 102 -9.62 -1.81 -5.51
N SER A 103 -10.64 -2.68 -5.35
CA SER A 103 -12.01 -2.27 -5.03
C SER A 103 -12.08 -1.59 -3.67
N LYS A 104 -11.56 -2.23 -2.61
CA LYS A 104 -11.53 -1.65 -1.25
C LYS A 104 -10.80 -0.32 -1.19
N ARG A 105 -9.73 -0.17 -1.98
CA ARG A 105 -9.02 1.11 -2.13
C ARG A 105 -9.94 2.18 -2.70
N ARG A 106 -10.70 1.85 -3.74
CA ARG A 106 -11.67 2.79 -4.35
C ARG A 106 -12.77 3.15 -3.36
N ASP A 107 -13.36 2.18 -2.68
CA ASP A 107 -14.40 2.44 -1.66
C ASP A 107 -13.89 3.29 -0.50
N ARG A 108 -12.60 3.15 -0.14
CA ARG A 108 -11.97 3.98 0.90
C ARG A 108 -11.84 5.43 0.44
N TRP A 109 -11.47 5.66 -0.83
CA TRP A 109 -11.45 7.00 -1.42
C TRP A 109 -12.85 7.61 -1.48
N ASP A 110 -13.84 6.85 -1.95
CA ASP A 110 -15.22 7.35 -2.09
C ASP A 110 -15.85 7.70 -0.72
N ARG A 111 -15.46 6.98 0.34
CA ARG A 111 -15.84 7.27 1.73
C ARG A 111 -15.02 8.41 2.38
N ALA A 112 -13.84 8.73 1.85
CA ALA A 112 -13.03 9.85 2.32
C ALA A 112 -13.62 11.15 1.78
N THR A 113 -14.70 11.63 2.39
CA THR A 113 -15.53 12.78 1.96
C THR A 113 -14.82 14.15 2.03
N LYS A 114 -13.48 14.19 2.05
CA LYS A 114 -12.70 15.43 2.07
C LYS A 114 -11.51 15.29 1.11
N GLY A 115 -11.70 15.84 -0.09
CA GLY A 115 -10.61 16.22 -0.99
C GLY A 115 -9.78 17.34 -0.38
#